data_AF-A0A822IIC0-F1
#
_entry.id   AF-A0A822IIC0-F1
#
_cell.length_a   1.000
_cell.length_b   1.000
_cell.length_c   1.000
_cell.angle_alpha   90.00
_cell.angle_beta   90.00
_cell.angle_gamma   90.00
#
_symmetry.space_group_name_H-M   'P 1'
#
loop_
_entity.id
_entity.type
_entity.pdbx_description
1 polymer ?
#
loop_
_entity_poly.entity_id
_entity_poly.type
_entity_poly.pdbx_seq_one_letter_code
_entity_poly.pdbx_strand_id
1 'polypeptide(L)'
;MPKEKITNSKRIVFRKSANCWAMLILLLGFSASMAAGMPETPASQASSGMQLLHDKMAEKAEKWHSGNYCLSGDVDTAIEKAVSVLKEGQLPSGEFPTYVSLSPDMADKIYLPQVFSSAIVLHSLSFVESDPEVNEMRNKTVVYILANKEEPGVWRFYGKYSSMPPDLDDASVVFASLKETGIPVEESGLEYALNYKNQEGLFYTWMNEEKWMNESDPFYLLYKNNDVDPVVNANMLYALSLAGEQAPEVSDYLNSYIENNSFTEATMYYHIPYIQLYTFSRAYADGQAEDLKPSMPVIKNYLLSTQKPDGSWGDEINTSMAAISLMNSGYKGKALDRAITRILDTQRSDGSWPEIGVQSLTFYYGSEEFTTAFSLEALSKYNELHNRKWQKTMRPLLNN
;
A
#
# COMPACT_ATOMS: atom_id res chain seq x y z
N MET A 1 -36.43 51.39 -8.37
CA MET A 1 -35.28 52.27 -8.71
C MET A 1 -35.45 53.56 -7.94
N PRO A 2 -34.36 54.23 -7.48
CA PRO A 2 -32.95 54.10 -7.88
C PRO A 2 -32.09 53.39 -6.80
N LYS A 3 -31.00 52.64 -7.06
CA LYS A 3 -29.81 52.73 -7.94
C LYS A 3 -28.75 53.75 -7.53
N GLU A 4 -27.77 53.28 -6.74
CA GLU A 4 -26.33 53.60 -6.73
C GLU A 4 -25.66 52.32 -6.18
N LYS A 5 -24.82 51.51 -6.85
CA LYS A 5 -23.63 51.64 -7.73
C LYS A 5 -22.42 52.26 -7.03
N ILE A 6 -21.60 51.45 -6.33
CA ILE A 6 -20.13 51.60 -6.26
C ILE A 6 -19.42 50.22 -6.13
N THR A 7 -18.73 49.88 -7.23
CA THR A 7 -17.47 49.13 -7.49
C THR A 7 -16.97 47.93 -6.65
N ASN A 8 -16.83 46.81 -7.37
CA ASN A 8 -15.68 45.89 -7.47
C ASN A 8 -14.50 46.05 -6.49
N SER A 9 -14.20 44.97 -5.75
CA SER A 9 -12.79 44.54 -5.58
C SER A 9 -12.71 43.00 -5.51
N LYS A 10 -11.98 42.42 -6.45
CA LYS A 10 -11.55 41.02 -6.45
C LYS A 10 -10.45 40.87 -5.40
N ARG A 11 -10.65 40.08 -4.35
CA ARG A 11 -9.55 39.59 -3.51
C ARG A 11 -8.93 38.37 -4.19
N ILE A 12 -7.81 38.60 -4.84
CA ILE A 12 -6.83 37.59 -5.22
C ILE A 12 -6.01 37.31 -3.96
N VAL A 13 -6.13 36.11 -3.40
CA VAL A 13 -5.23 35.64 -2.34
C VAL A 13 -4.00 35.04 -3.02
N PHE A 14 -2.91 35.80 -3.04
CA PHE A 14 -1.60 35.31 -3.48
C PHE A 14 -1.06 34.31 -2.46
N ARG A 15 -0.71 33.11 -2.95
CA ARG A 15 0.05 32.08 -2.24
C ARG A 15 1.36 32.68 -1.70
N LYS A 16 1.57 32.56 -0.39
CA LYS A 16 2.87 32.78 0.26
C LYS A 16 3.69 31.49 0.13
N SER A 17 4.59 31.44 -0.85
CA SER A 17 5.70 30.48 -0.88
C SER A 17 6.95 31.17 -1.44
N ALA A 18 7.50 32.08 -0.65
CA ALA A 18 8.80 32.69 -0.90
C ALA A 18 9.35 33.19 0.43
N ASN A 19 10.02 32.33 1.20
CA ASN A 19 10.77 32.77 2.39
C ASN A 19 11.88 31.82 2.90
N CYS A 20 12.33 30.82 2.13
CA CYS A 20 13.52 30.03 2.50
C CYS A 20 14.82 30.43 1.78
N TRP A 21 14.77 31.29 0.76
CA TRP A 21 15.96 31.62 -0.04
C TRP A 21 16.63 32.96 0.31
N ALA A 22 15.94 33.86 1.01
CA ALA A 22 16.52 35.16 1.39
C ALA A 22 17.46 35.06 2.61
N MET A 23 17.26 34.09 3.52
CA MET A 23 18.13 33.96 4.71
C MET A 23 19.49 33.31 4.41
N LEU A 24 19.59 32.42 3.43
CA LEU A 24 20.84 31.70 3.12
C LEU A 24 21.84 32.54 2.32
N ILE A 25 21.37 33.48 1.48
CA ILE A 25 22.23 34.42 0.75
C ILE A 25 22.77 35.51 1.69
N LEU A 26 22.02 35.87 2.74
CA LEU A 26 22.46 36.86 3.74
C LEU A 26 23.49 36.30 4.73
N LEU A 27 23.54 34.98 4.96
CA LEU A 27 24.49 34.33 5.88
C LEU A 27 25.86 33.99 5.25
N LEU A 28 25.98 34.01 3.92
CA LEU A 28 27.24 33.72 3.21
C LEU A 28 27.91 34.97 2.61
N GLY A 29 27.33 36.16 2.83
CA GLY A 29 27.80 37.44 2.26
C GLY A 29 28.62 38.34 3.20
N PHE A 30 28.95 37.93 4.43
CA PHE A 30 29.71 38.75 5.37
C PHE A 30 30.93 38.02 5.94
N SER A 31 32.05 38.06 5.19
CA SER A 31 33.40 38.09 5.78
C SER A 31 34.42 38.60 4.77
N ALA A 32 34.31 39.87 4.41
CA ALA A 32 35.37 40.57 3.69
C ALA A 32 35.52 42.01 4.20
N SER A 33 35.95 42.17 5.44
CA SER A 33 36.77 43.31 5.87
C SER A 33 37.18 43.15 7.33
N MET A 34 38.49 42.92 7.54
CA MET A 34 39.35 43.32 8.66
C MET A 34 40.31 42.18 9.03
N ALA A 35 41.36 42.03 8.23
CA ALA A 35 42.62 41.44 8.66
C ALA A 35 43.71 42.50 8.45
N ALA A 36 44.21 43.08 9.53
CA ALA A 36 45.48 43.78 9.51
C ALA A 36 46.54 42.81 10.06
N GLY A 37 47.35 42.26 9.15
CA GLY A 37 48.62 41.61 9.45
C GLY A 37 48.60 40.08 9.46
N MET A 38 48.91 39.46 8.30
CA MET A 38 49.76 38.26 8.14
C MET A 38 49.79 37.80 6.65
N PRO A 39 50.82 37.03 6.21
CA PRO A 39 51.40 37.13 4.87
C PRO A 39 50.61 36.40 3.75
N GLU A 40 50.78 36.93 2.54
CA GLU A 40 50.12 36.54 1.30
C GLU A 40 50.39 35.07 0.90
N THR A 41 49.34 34.24 0.96
CA THR A 41 49.21 33.06 0.08
C THR A 41 48.56 33.49 -1.22
N PRO A 42 48.98 32.99 -2.40
CA PRO A 42 48.47 33.48 -3.68
C PRO A 42 47.00 33.09 -3.84
N ALA A 43 46.12 34.09 -3.75
CA ALA A 43 44.67 33.98 -3.75
C ALA A 43 44.08 33.28 -4.99
N SER A 44 44.84 33.11 -6.07
CA SER A 44 44.35 32.50 -7.33
C SER A 44 44.21 30.97 -7.27
N GLN A 45 45.07 30.27 -6.52
CA GLN A 45 44.98 28.80 -6.42
C GLN A 45 43.88 28.35 -5.46
N ALA A 46 43.72 29.05 -4.33
CA ALA A 46 42.63 28.80 -3.39
C ALA A 46 41.25 29.12 -4.00
N SER A 47 41.16 30.18 -4.79
CA SER A 47 39.95 30.54 -5.56
C SER A 47 39.57 29.46 -6.58
N SER A 48 40.53 28.92 -7.35
CA SER A 48 40.22 27.88 -8.34
C SER A 48 39.83 26.53 -7.71
N GLY A 49 40.44 26.19 -6.57
CA GLY A 49 40.10 24.97 -5.81
C GLY A 49 38.71 25.06 -5.18
N MET A 50 38.34 26.23 -4.63
CA MET A 50 37.00 26.50 -4.13
C MET A 50 35.95 26.50 -5.24
N GLN A 51 36.25 27.08 -6.41
CA GLN A 51 35.34 27.06 -7.56
C GLN A 51 35.11 25.63 -8.06
N LEU A 52 36.17 24.82 -8.18
CA LEU A 52 36.06 23.42 -8.59
C LEU A 52 35.30 22.57 -7.56
N LEU A 53 35.47 22.84 -6.27
CA LEU A 53 34.70 22.19 -5.21
C LEU A 53 33.23 22.61 -5.28
N HIS A 54 32.96 23.89 -5.53
CA HIS A 54 31.62 24.45 -5.69
C HIS A 54 30.91 23.85 -6.91
N ASP A 55 31.60 23.71 -8.04
CA ASP A 55 31.06 23.11 -9.26
C ASP A 55 30.80 21.62 -9.08
N LYS A 56 31.70 20.89 -8.40
CA LYS A 56 31.47 19.47 -8.06
C LYS A 56 30.35 19.29 -7.04
N MET A 57 30.19 20.22 -6.10
CA MET A 57 29.07 20.21 -5.16
C MET A 57 27.77 20.58 -5.85
N ALA A 58 27.78 21.52 -6.79
CA ALA A 58 26.62 21.89 -7.61
C ALA A 58 26.19 20.76 -8.54
N GLU A 59 27.13 20.07 -9.22
CA GLU A 59 26.82 18.91 -10.06
C GLU A 59 26.29 17.73 -9.23
N LYS A 60 26.84 17.53 -8.02
CA LYS A 60 26.38 16.50 -7.09
C LYS A 60 25.02 16.86 -6.47
N ALA A 61 24.77 18.15 -6.22
CA ALA A 61 23.48 18.68 -5.76
C ALA A 61 22.42 18.63 -6.88
N GLU A 62 22.76 18.93 -8.14
CA GLU A 62 21.86 18.74 -9.29
C GLU A 62 21.51 17.26 -9.48
N LYS A 63 22.48 16.34 -9.39
CA LYS A 63 22.23 14.88 -9.37
C LYS A 63 21.40 14.42 -8.17
N TRP A 64 21.40 15.17 -7.07
CA TRP A 64 20.59 14.88 -5.88
C TRP A 64 19.18 15.50 -5.95
N HIS A 65 19.05 16.65 -6.61
CA HIS A 65 17.85 17.48 -6.62
C HIS A 65 17.00 17.33 -7.88
N SER A 66 17.50 16.75 -8.97
CA SER A 66 16.71 16.63 -10.22
C SER A 66 15.70 15.47 -10.25
N GLY A 67 15.35 14.85 -9.12
CA GLY A 67 14.36 13.77 -9.09
C GLY A 67 13.75 13.45 -7.72
N ASN A 68 14.53 13.49 -6.63
CA ASN A 68 14.06 12.92 -5.36
C ASN A 68 13.27 13.87 -4.45
N TYR A 69 13.51 15.19 -4.50
CA TYR A 69 12.84 16.16 -3.60
C TYR A 69 11.52 16.72 -4.17
N CYS A 70 11.35 16.72 -5.50
CA CYS A 70 10.08 17.11 -6.10
C CYS A 70 9.03 16.01 -5.85
N LEU A 71 9.42 14.75 -6.05
CA LEU A 71 8.56 13.59 -5.76
C LEU A 71 8.07 13.55 -4.31
N SER A 72 8.88 13.92 -3.30
CA SER A 72 8.45 13.79 -1.91
C SER A 72 7.28 14.72 -1.54
N GLY A 73 7.30 15.98 -1.99
CA GLY A 73 6.20 16.92 -1.70
C GLY A 73 4.91 16.59 -2.45
N ASP A 74 5.05 16.03 -3.66
CA ASP A 74 3.91 15.56 -4.45
C ASP A 74 3.30 14.28 -3.83
N VAL A 75 4.13 13.40 -3.26
CA VAL A 75 3.72 12.19 -2.54
C VAL A 75 2.94 12.53 -1.27
N ASP A 76 3.43 13.43 -0.42
CA ASP A 76 2.72 13.83 0.81
C ASP A 76 1.34 14.41 0.48
N THR A 77 1.27 15.30 -0.52
CA THR A 77 0.00 15.88 -0.98
C THR A 77 -0.96 14.81 -1.52
N ALA A 78 -0.44 13.82 -2.26
CA ALA A 78 -1.26 12.74 -2.80
C ALA A 78 -1.82 11.83 -1.69
N ILE A 79 -1.02 11.53 -0.67
CA ILE A 79 -1.42 10.78 0.53
C ILE A 79 -2.56 11.52 1.26
N GLU A 80 -2.39 12.82 1.54
CA GLU A 80 -3.42 13.63 2.22
C GLU A 80 -4.77 13.59 1.49
N LYS A 81 -4.76 13.71 0.16
CA LYS A 81 -5.98 13.65 -0.64
C LYS A 81 -6.61 12.25 -0.64
N ALA A 82 -5.80 11.20 -0.75
CA ALA A 82 -6.28 9.82 -0.71
C ALA A 82 -6.94 9.50 0.65
N VAL A 83 -6.36 9.98 1.75
CA VAL A 83 -6.94 9.89 3.09
C VAL A 83 -8.30 10.60 3.16
N SER A 84 -8.42 11.79 2.57
CA SER A 84 -9.70 12.52 2.50
C SER A 84 -10.76 11.73 1.72
N VAL A 85 -10.40 11.13 0.59
CA VAL A 85 -11.31 10.29 -0.21
C VAL A 85 -11.79 9.08 0.59
N LEU A 86 -10.87 8.35 1.23
CA LEU A 86 -11.25 7.19 2.05
C LEU A 86 -12.18 7.60 3.19
N LYS A 87 -11.92 8.74 3.85
CA LYS A 87 -12.77 9.26 4.91
C LYS A 87 -14.18 9.59 4.42
N GLU A 88 -14.30 10.20 3.25
CA GLU A 88 -15.59 10.53 2.63
C GLU A 88 -16.34 9.28 2.14
N GLY A 89 -15.62 8.26 1.68
CA GLY A 89 -16.16 6.99 1.20
C GLY A 89 -16.53 5.98 2.29
N GLN A 90 -15.97 6.09 3.50
CA GLN A 90 -16.27 5.17 4.60
C GLN A 90 -17.75 5.29 5.02
N LEU A 91 -18.47 4.16 5.03
CA LEU A 91 -19.89 4.13 5.37
C LEU A 91 -20.12 4.33 6.88
N PRO A 92 -21.34 4.72 7.31
CA PRO A 92 -21.68 4.86 8.73
C PRO A 92 -21.49 3.58 9.57
N SER A 93 -21.56 2.40 8.93
CA SER A 93 -21.27 1.10 9.55
C SER A 93 -19.79 0.93 9.93
N GLY A 94 -18.89 1.70 9.30
CA GLY A 94 -17.44 1.62 9.42
C GLY A 94 -16.75 0.84 8.29
N GLU A 95 -17.52 0.21 7.41
CA GLU A 95 -16.99 -0.48 6.24
C GLU A 95 -16.60 0.46 5.11
N PHE A 96 -15.70 -0.01 4.26
CA PHE A 96 -15.45 0.58 2.95
C PHE A 96 -16.30 -0.16 1.92
N PRO A 97 -17.07 0.56 1.08
CA PRO A 97 -17.99 -0.09 0.15
C PRO A 97 -17.21 -0.95 -0.84
N THR A 98 -17.79 -2.10 -1.16
CA THR A 98 -17.34 -2.94 -2.27
C THR A 98 -18.53 -3.25 -3.16
N TYR A 99 -18.27 -3.31 -4.45
CA TYR A 99 -19.28 -3.63 -5.44
C TYR A 99 -18.89 -4.89 -6.18
N VAL A 100 -19.89 -5.63 -6.66
CA VAL A 100 -19.75 -6.77 -7.55
C VAL A 100 -20.31 -6.43 -8.92
N SER A 101 -19.69 -6.91 -9.99
CA SER A 101 -20.11 -6.69 -11.37
C SER A 101 -19.88 -7.94 -12.22
N LEU A 102 -20.61 -8.08 -13.31
CA LEU A 102 -20.34 -9.07 -14.36
C LEU A 102 -19.32 -8.57 -15.39
N SER A 103 -18.93 -7.29 -15.32
CA SER A 103 -18.06 -6.61 -16.27
C SER A 103 -16.82 -6.03 -15.57
N PRO A 104 -15.64 -6.10 -16.19
CA PRO A 104 -14.41 -5.51 -15.62
C PRO A 104 -14.47 -3.99 -15.46
N ASP A 105 -15.33 -3.30 -16.22
CA ASP A 105 -15.53 -1.85 -16.13
C ASP A 105 -16.47 -1.42 -14.99
N MET A 106 -17.01 -2.38 -14.24
CA MET A 106 -17.91 -2.16 -13.10
C MET A 106 -19.16 -1.34 -13.45
N ALA A 107 -19.56 -1.30 -14.72
CA ALA A 107 -20.67 -0.45 -15.18
C ALA A 107 -22.04 -0.88 -14.65
N ASP A 108 -22.23 -2.17 -14.34
CA ASP A 108 -23.47 -2.77 -13.83
C ASP A 108 -23.38 -3.16 -12.34
N LYS A 109 -22.48 -2.49 -11.61
CA LYS A 109 -22.10 -2.89 -10.27
C LYS A 109 -23.26 -2.85 -9.26
N ILE A 110 -23.24 -3.80 -8.33
CA ILE A 110 -24.18 -3.93 -7.22
C ILE A 110 -23.39 -3.89 -5.92
N TYR A 111 -23.87 -3.12 -4.95
CA TYR A 111 -23.28 -3.07 -3.62
C TYR A 111 -23.45 -4.43 -2.91
N LEU A 112 -22.35 -4.97 -2.38
CA LEU A 112 -22.36 -6.11 -1.47
C LEU A 112 -21.38 -5.85 -0.31
N PRO A 113 -21.80 -6.06 0.95
CA PRO A 113 -20.89 -5.92 2.08
C PRO A 113 -19.77 -6.96 1.96
N GLN A 114 -18.52 -6.53 2.14
CA GLN A 114 -17.35 -7.41 2.14
C GLN A 114 -16.37 -7.04 3.25
N VAL A 115 -16.15 -7.99 4.15
CA VAL A 115 -15.23 -7.80 5.28
C VAL A 115 -13.78 -7.79 4.77
N PHE A 116 -13.45 -8.64 3.80
CA PHE A 116 -12.14 -8.70 3.12
C PHE A 116 -11.63 -7.32 2.69
N SER A 117 -12.38 -6.60 1.86
CA SER A 117 -11.95 -5.31 1.32
C SER A 117 -11.73 -4.27 2.42
N SER A 118 -12.61 -4.24 3.42
CA SER A 118 -12.46 -3.33 4.56
C SER A 118 -11.19 -3.65 5.38
N ALA A 119 -10.84 -4.93 5.53
CA ALA A 119 -9.60 -5.35 6.19
C ALA A 119 -8.34 -4.98 5.38
N ILE A 120 -8.38 -5.07 4.05
CA ILE A 120 -7.30 -4.58 3.18
C ILE A 120 -7.13 -3.05 3.33
N VAL A 121 -8.23 -2.28 3.34
CA VAL A 121 -8.14 -0.83 3.54
C VAL A 121 -7.59 -0.50 4.94
N LEU A 122 -7.98 -1.25 5.97
CA LEU A 122 -7.42 -1.10 7.33
C LEU A 122 -5.90 -1.35 7.35
N HIS A 123 -5.43 -2.40 6.66
CA HIS A 123 -4.01 -2.69 6.50
C HIS A 123 -3.28 -1.55 5.78
N SER A 124 -3.77 -1.09 4.63
CA SER A 124 -3.17 0.02 3.88
C SER A 124 -3.10 1.31 4.70
N LEU A 125 -4.15 1.59 5.49
CA LEU A 125 -4.15 2.73 6.40
C LEU A 125 -3.04 2.64 7.44
N SER A 126 -2.57 1.46 7.85
CA SER A 126 -1.52 1.29 8.88
C SER A 126 -0.19 1.96 8.53
N PHE A 127 0.08 2.17 7.23
CA PHE A 127 1.30 2.83 6.75
C PHE A 127 1.21 4.36 6.72
N VAL A 128 0.03 4.92 6.96
CA VAL A 128 -0.17 6.37 7.04
C VAL A 128 0.17 6.87 8.45
N GLU A 129 0.80 8.04 8.54
CA GLU A 129 1.06 8.69 9.83
C GLU A 129 -0.25 8.86 10.61
N SER A 130 -0.21 8.47 11.89
CA SER A 130 -1.39 8.49 12.72
C SER A 130 -1.79 9.91 13.08
N ASP A 131 -2.98 10.32 12.65
CA ASP A 131 -3.65 11.55 13.07
C ASP A 131 -5.08 11.25 13.57
N PRO A 132 -5.83 12.24 14.10
CA PRO A 132 -7.18 11.99 14.58
C PRO A 132 -8.14 11.42 13.53
N GLU A 133 -8.00 11.80 12.26
CA GLU A 133 -8.91 11.37 11.19
C GLU A 133 -8.62 9.94 10.73
N VAL A 134 -7.34 9.61 10.53
CA VAL A 134 -6.87 8.26 10.21
C VAL A 134 -7.25 7.30 11.34
N ASN A 135 -7.04 7.71 12.60
CA ASN A 135 -7.40 6.88 13.75
C ASN A 135 -8.92 6.69 13.87
N GLU A 136 -9.72 7.70 13.56
CA GLU A 136 -11.18 7.57 13.53
C GLU A 136 -11.62 6.55 12.49
N MET A 137 -11.07 6.62 11.26
CA MET A 137 -11.36 5.63 10.21
C MET A 137 -10.99 4.22 10.64
N ARG A 138 -9.75 4.01 11.11
CA ARG A 138 -9.27 2.70 11.59
C ARG A 138 -10.18 2.14 12.68
N ASN A 139 -10.55 2.97 13.67
CA ASN A 139 -11.43 2.55 14.76
C ASN A 139 -12.82 2.14 14.29
N LYS A 140 -13.42 2.89 13.36
CA LYS A 140 -14.72 2.52 12.76
C LYS A 140 -14.63 1.20 12.00
N THR A 141 -13.56 0.99 11.23
CA THR A 141 -13.35 -0.27 10.51
C THR A 141 -13.17 -1.45 11.46
N VAL A 142 -12.40 -1.29 12.55
CA VAL A 142 -12.27 -2.32 13.59
C VAL A 142 -13.64 -2.67 14.18
N VAL A 143 -14.47 -1.68 14.51
CA VAL A 143 -15.83 -1.91 15.03
C VAL A 143 -16.67 -2.69 14.03
N TYR A 144 -16.64 -2.33 12.75
CA TYR A 144 -17.35 -3.06 11.69
C TYR A 144 -16.90 -4.52 11.56
N ILE A 145 -15.59 -4.74 11.52
CA ILE A 145 -14.99 -6.08 11.39
C ILE A 145 -15.39 -6.95 12.59
N LEU A 146 -15.28 -6.42 13.82
CA LEU A 146 -15.65 -7.15 15.03
C LEU A 146 -17.15 -7.44 15.10
N ALA A 147 -18.00 -6.54 14.59
CA ALA A 147 -19.45 -6.77 14.49
C ALA A 147 -19.80 -7.92 13.53
N ASN A 148 -18.95 -8.18 12.53
CA ASN A 148 -19.09 -9.29 11.59
C ASN A 148 -18.47 -10.61 12.07
N LYS A 149 -17.82 -10.65 13.23
CA LYS A 149 -17.23 -11.87 13.80
C LYS A 149 -18.33 -12.88 14.16
N GLU A 150 -18.14 -14.13 13.77
CA GLU A 150 -18.91 -15.30 14.21
C GLU A 150 -18.04 -16.18 15.11
N GLU A 151 -18.63 -16.81 16.14
CA GLU A 151 -17.92 -17.82 16.94
C GLU A 151 -17.47 -18.98 16.03
N PRO A 152 -16.20 -19.43 16.11
CA PRO A 152 -15.23 -19.22 17.19
C PRO A 152 -14.25 -18.04 17.02
N GLY A 153 -14.52 -17.12 16.10
CA GLY A 153 -13.63 -16.03 15.71
C GLY A 153 -13.34 -16.03 14.21
N VAL A 154 -14.38 -16.22 13.39
CA VAL A 154 -14.26 -16.40 11.94
C VAL A 154 -15.16 -15.41 11.21
N TRP A 155 -14.87 -15.21 9.93
CA TRP A 155 -15.58 -14.27 9.06
C TRP A 155 -15.95 -14.94 7.75
N ARG A 156 -17.04 -14.45 7.14
CA ARG A 156 -17.50 -14.86 5.81
C ARG A 156 -17.23 -13.74 4.82
N PHE A 157 -16.98 -14.10 3.57
CA PHE A 157 -16.81 -13.17 2.46
C PHE A 157 -17.85 -12.03 2.41
N TYR A 158 -19.15 -12.36 2.47
CA TYR A 158 -20.25 -11.37 2.44
C TYR A 158 -20.74 -10.92 3.81
N GLY A 159 -19.89 -11.03 4.83
CA GLY A 159 -20.23 -10.66 6.19
C GLY A 159 -21.13 -11.67 6.89
N LYS A 160 -21.43 -11.34 8.15
CA LYS A 160 -22.12 -12.23 9.09
C LYS A 160 -23.48 -12.68 8.57
N TYR A 161 -23.78 -13.97 8.74
CA TYR A 161 -25.05 -14.60 8.30
C TYR A 161 -25.26 -14.67 6.78
N SER A 162 -24.25 -14.38 5.97
CA SER A 162 -24.29 -14.68 4.54
C SER A 162 -24.33 -16.19 4.28
N SER A 163 -24.80 -16.58 3.09
CA SER A 163 -25.01 -17.98 2.71
C SER A 163 -23.72 -18.77 2.53
N MET A 164 -22.63 -18.09 2.16
CA MET A 164 -21.33 -18.70 1.97
C MET A 164 -20.68 -19.02 3.31
N PRO A 165 -20.02 -20.18 3.46
CA PRO A 165 -19.33 -20.52 4.69
C PRO A 165 -18.18 -19.55 4.99
N PRO A 166 -17.71 -19.47 6.24
CA PRO A 166 -16.44 -18.84 6.54
C PRO A 166 -15.31 -19.49 5.75
N ASP A 167 -14.27 -18.72 5.45
CA ASP A 167 -13.11 -19.16 4.69
C ASP A 167 -11.82 -18.61 5.30
N LEU A 168 -10.71 -19.25 4.94
CA LEU A 168 -9.39 -18.90 5.46
C LEU A 168 -8.79 -17.67 4.78
N ASP A 169 -9.31 -17.23 3.65
CA ASP A 169 -8.84 -16.02 2.98
C ASP A 169 -9.28 -14.78 3.76
N ASP A 170 -10.59 -14.66 3.98
CA ASP A 170 -11.20 -13.62 4.79
C ASP A 170 -10.70 -13.67 6.24
N ALA A 171 -10.74 -14.84 6.87
CA ALA A 171 -10.40 -14.95 8.29
C ALA A 171 -8.95 -14.55 8.59
N SER A 172 -8.00 -14.91 7.71
CA SER A 172 -6.59 -14.60 7.91
C SER A 172 -6.27 -13.13 7.64
N VAL A 173 -6.82 -12.52 6.58
CA VAL A 173 -6.65 -11.09 6.29
C VAL A 173 -7.27 -10.24 7.40
N VAL A 174 -8.47 -10.62 7.87
CA VAL A 174 -9.13 -9.94 8.98
C VAL A 174 -8.30 -10.04 10.26
N PHE A 175 -7.88 -11.25 10.64
CA PHE A 175 -7.04 -11.43 11.83
C PHE A 175 -5.77 -10.59 11.76
N ALA A 176 -5.06 -10.64 10.63
CA ALA A 176 -3.83 -9.89 10.42
C ALA A 176 -4.07 -8.37 10.55
N SER A 177 -5.06 -7.84 9.84
CA SER A 177 -5.38 -6.40 9.87
C SER A 177 -5.76 -5.91 11.28
N LEU A 178 -6.45 -6.73 12.07
CA LEU A 178 -6.75 -6.40 13.47
C LEU A 178 -5.48 -6.43 14.33
N LYS A 179 -4.61 -7.43 14.16
CA LYS A 179 -3.34 -7.56 14.91
C LYS A 179 -2.44 -6.34 14.70
N GLU A 180 -2.38 -5.81 13.48
CA GLU A 180 -1.60 -4.62 13.13
C GLU A 180 -2.05 -3.35 13.85
N THR A 181 -3.30 -3.26 14.28
CA THR A 181 -3.80 -2.10 15.04
C THR A 181 -3.21 -1.99 16.45
N GLY A 182 -2.60 -3.07 16.96
CA GLY A 182 -2.15 -3.17 18.35
C GLY A 182 -3.29 -3.38 19.36
N ILE A 183 -4.54 -3.45 18.91
CA ILE A 183 -5.68 -3.85 19.75
C ILE A 183 -5.55 -5.35 20.06
N PRO A 184 -5.75 -5.80 21.31
CA PRO A 184 -5.77 -7.22 21.62
C PRO A 184 -6.83 -7.96 20.79
N VAL A 185 -6.39 -8.95 20.00
CA VAL A 185 -7.25 -9.82 19.19
C VAL A 185 -7.25 -11.20 19.82
N GLU A 186 -8.43 -11.80 19.94
CA GLU A 186 -8.57 -13.20 20.36
C GLU A 186 -8.02 -14.14 19.28
N GLU A 187 -7.17 -15.08 19.68
CA GLU A 187 -6.49 -15.99 18.75
C GLU A 187 -7.31 -17.26 18.46
N SER A 188 -8.46 -17.44 19.12
CA SER A 188 -9.33 -18.62 18.96
C SER A 188 -9.77 -18.86 17.52
N GLY A 189 -9.96 -17.79 16.74
CA GLY A 189 -10.25 -17.88 15.31
C GLY A 189 -9.11 -18.47 14.50
N LEU A 190 -7.88 -18.01 14.78
CA LEU A 190 -6.67 -18.50 14.13
C LEU A 190 -6.35 -19.94 14.57
N GLU A 191 -6.48 -20.25 15.86
CA GLU A 191 -6.36 -21.61 16.39
C GLU A 191 -7.36 -22.56 15.72
N TYR A 192 -8.60 -22.11 15.52
CA TYR A 192 -9.61 -22.88 14.82
C TYR A 192 -9.28 -23.09 13.34
N ALA A 193 -8.72 -22.09 12.66
CA ALA A 193 -8.26 -22.19 11.28
C ALA A 193 -7.18 -23.27 11.07
N LEU A 194 -6.36 -23.58 12.10
CA LEU A 194 -5.34 -24.62 12.04
C LEU A 194 -5.89 -26.03 11.77
N ASN A 195 -7.20 -26.26 12.01
CA ASN A 195 -7.85 -27.55 11.75
C ASN A 195 -8.09 -27.81 10.25
N TYR A 196 -7.93 -26.80 9.40
CA TYR A 196 -8.25 -26.85 7.96
C TYR A 196 -7.00 -27.03 7.10
N LYS A 197 -6.07 -27.86 7.56
CA LYS A 197 -4.88 -28.26 6.79
C LYS A 197 -5.08 -29.61 6.11
N ASN A 198 -4.50 -29.77 4.92
CA ASN A 198 -4.37 -31.04 4.25
C ASN A 198 -3.20 -31.86 4.85
N GLN A 199 -2.95 -33.06 4.30
CA GLN A 199 -1.88 -33.95 4.77
C GLN A 199 -0.46 -33.42 4.51
N GLU A 200 -0.32 -32.44 3.61
CA GLU A 200 0.94 -31.77 3.26
C GLU A 200 1.18 -30.52 4.12
N GLY A 201 0.27 -30.20 5.05
CA GLY A 201 0.35 -29.01 5.90
C GLY A 201 -0.18 -27.72 5.26
N LEU A 202 -0.74 -27.80 4.05
CA LEU A 202 -1.32 -26.65 3.34
C LEU A 202 -2.76 -26.42 3.74
N PHE A 203 -3.15 -25.15 3.76
CA PHE A 203 -4.48 -24.72 4.17
C PHE A 203 -5.49 -24.84 3.03
N TYR A 204 -6.67 -25.35 3.35
CA TYR A 204 -7.82 -25.32 2.46
C TYR A 204 -8.51 -23.95 2.49
N THR A 205 -9.11 -23.53 1.38
CA THR A 205 -9.81 -22.24 1.29
C THR A 205 -11.02 -22.18 2.23
N TRP A 206 -11.91 -23.16 2.19
CA TRP A 206 -13.21 -23.09 2.87
C TRP A 206 -13.23 -23.82 4.21
N MET A 207 -13.94 -23.27 5.20
CA MET A 207 -14.28 -23.98 6.42
C MET A 207 -15.49 -24.90 6.19
N ASN A 208 -15.24 -26.08 5.63
CA ASN A 208 -16.27 -26.98 5.09
C ASN A 208 -16.96 -27.91 6.13
N GLU A 209 -16.98 -27.54 7.41
CA GLU A 209 -17.77 -28.25 8.44
C GLU A 209 -19.27 -28.17 8.14
N GLU A 210 -20.01 -29.25 8.42
CA GLU A 210 -21.46 -29.36 8.13
C GLU A 210 -22.28 -28.17 8.66
N LYS A 211 -21.93 -27.63 9.84
CA LYS A 211 -22.61 -26.47 10.44
C LYS A 211 -22.53 -25.19 9.60
N TRP A 212 -21.52 -25.07 8.74
CA TRP A 212 -21.31 -23.91 7.87
C TRP A 212 -21.91 -24.09 6.47
N MET A 213 -22.24 -25.33 6.10
CA MET A 213 -22.65 -25.68 4.74
C MET A 213 -24.11 -25.33 4.48
N ASN A 214 -24.37 -24.80 3.28
CA ASN A 214 -25.71 -24.50 2.82
C ASN A 214 -25.96 -25.15 1.45
N GLU A 215 -26.61 -26.32 1.43
CA GLU A 215 -26.85 -27.08 0.17
C GLU A 215 -27.69 -26.33 -0.87
N SER A 216 -28.38 -25.25 -0.46
CA SER A 216 -29.16 -24.41 -1.37
C SER A 216 -28.34 -23.31 -2.06
N ASP A 217 -27.09 -23.09 -1.64
CA ASP A 217 -26.22 -22.08 -2.25
C ASP A 217 -25.71 -22.56 -3.62
N PRO A 218 -25.73 -21.72 -4.67
CA PRO A 218 -25.23 -22.09 -6.01
C PRO A 218 -23.77 -22.55 -6.03
N PHE A 219 -22.96 -22.11 -5.07
CA PHE A 219 -21.55 -22.47 -4.94
C PHE A 219 -21.32 -23.64 -3.98
N TYR A 220 -22.36 -24.36 -3.55
CA TYR A 220 -22.24 -25.47 -2.59
C TYR A 220 -21.17 -26.51 -2.95
N LEU A 221 -21.15 -26.97 -4.20
CA LEU A 221 -20.17 -27.97 -4.62
C LEU A 221 -18.74 -27.42 -4.62
N LEU A 222 -18.57 -26.11 -4.81
CA LEU A 222 -17.25 -25.48 -4.78
C LEU A 222 -16.66 -25.59 -3.37
N TYR A 223 -17.34 -25.03 -2.37
CA TYR A 223 -16.79 -25.00 -1.01
C TYR A 223 -16.87 -26.35 -0.30
N LYS A 224 -17.75 -27.27 -0.74
CA LYS A 224 -17.76 -28.66 -0.25
C LYS A 224 -16.51 -29.44 -0.70
N ASN A 225 -16.17 -29.35 -1.99
CA ASN A 225 -15.01 -30.04 -2.53
C ASN A 225 -13.71 -29.41 -2.04
N ASN A 226 -13.72 -28.09 -1.84
CA ASN A 226 -12.63 -27.30 -1.33
C ASN A 226 -11.39 -27.33 -2.24
N ASP A 227 -10.43 -26.46 -1.95
CA ASP A 227 -9.22 -26.30 -2.74
C ASP A 227 -8.07 -25.77 -1.88
N VAL A 228 -6.85 -25.89 -2.40
CA VAL A 228 -5.65 -25.27 -1.84
C VAL A 228 -5.25 -24.15 -2.80
N ASP A 229 -5.52 -22.91 -2.42
CA ASP A 229 -5.15 -21.72 -3.20
C ASP A 229 -3.87 -21.08 -2.64
N PRO A 230 -2.91 -20.67 -3.50
CA PRO A 230 -1.66 -20.07 -3.07
C PRO A 230 -1.82 -18.70 -2.41
N VAL A 231 -2.80 -17.90 -2.81
CA VAL A 231 -3.06 -16.59 -2.19
C VAL A 231 -3.65 -16.78 -0.80
N VAL A 232 -4.59 -17.71 -0.63
CA VAL A 232 -5.15 -18.07 0.68
C VAL A 232 -4.05 -18.56 1.62
N ASN A 233 -3.17 -19.44 1.14
CA ASN A 233 -2.06 -19.95 1.94
C ASN A 233 -1.06 -18.84 2.29
N ALA A 234 -0.83 -17.86 1.41
CA ALA A 234 -0.01 -16.71 1.72
C ALA A 234 -0.65 -15.76 2.74
N ASN A 235 -1.96 -15.58 2.72
CA ASN A 235 -2.68 -14.83 3.75
C ASN A 235 -2.67 -15.57 5.10
N MET A 236 -2.79 -16.89 5.11
CA MET A 236 -2.59 -17.70 6.31
C MET A 236 -1.16 -17.58 6.86
N LEU A 237 -0.14 -17.68 6.00
CA LEU A 237 1.25 -17.49 6.41
C LEU A 237 1.49 -16.09 6.98
N TYR A 238 0.87 -15.07 6.38
CA TYR A 238 0.91 -13.70 6.88
C TYR A 238 0.34 -13.59 8.30
N ALA A 239 -0.88 -14.09 8.51
CA ALA A 239 -1.56 -14.09 9.81
C ALA A 239 -0.78 -14.87 10.88
N LEU A 240 -0.26 -16.05 10.55
CA LEU A 240 0.53 -16.88 11.45
C LEU A 240 1.84 -16.18 11.84
N SER A 241 2.54 -15.56 10.88
CA SER A 241 3.79 -14.87 11.15
C SER A 241 3.59 -13.68 12.10
N LEU A 242 2.50 -12.93 11.96
CA LEU A 242 2.13 -11.86 12.90
C LEU A 242 1.72 -12.38 14.30
N ALA A 243 1.24 -13.62 14.39
CA ALA A 243 0.99 -14.30 15.67
C ALA A 243 2.28 -14.89 16.28
N GLY A 244 3.40 -14.88 15.56
CA GLY A 244 4.65 -15.50 16.00
C GLY A 244 4.72 -17.01 15.74
N GLU A 245 3.81 -17.53 14.91
CA GLU A 245 3.73 -18.93 14.51
C GLU A 245 4.46 -19.18 13.18
N GLN A 246 4.95 -20.41 12.99
CA GLN A 246 5.64 -20.82 11.77
C GLN A 246 4.80 -21.82 10.95
N ALA A 247 4.91 -21.74 9.63
CA ALA A 247 4.28 -22.68 8.70
C ALA A 247 5.26 -23.02 7.56
N PRO A 248 6.33 -23.78 7.84
CA PRO A 248 7.40 -24.03 6.86
C PRO A 248 6.89 -24.76 5.61
N GLU A 249 5.91 -25.66 5.73
CA GLU A 249 5.30 -26.35 4.59
C GLU A 249 4.61 -25.38 3.62
N VAL A 250 3.97 -24.33 4.17
CA VAL A 250 3.36 -23.26 3.38
C VAL A 250 4.43 -22.42 2.70
N SER A 251 5.49 -22.05 3.41
CA SER A 251 6.62 -21.32 2.84
C SER A 251 7.28 -22.10 1.69
N ASP A 252 7.51 -23.40 1.86
CA ASP A 252 8.10 -24.27 0.83
C ASP A 252 7.20 -24.40 -0.41
N TYR A 253 5.89 -24.54 -0.20
CA TYR A 253 4.89 -24.55 -1.26
C TYR A 253 4.89 -23.23 -2.05
N LEU A 254 4.82 -22.09 -1.36
CA LEU A 254 4.83 -20.76 -1.99
C LEU A 254 6.15 -20.47 -2.71
N ASN A 255 7.28 -20.85 -2.11
CA ASN A 255 8.59 -20.70 -2.77
C ASN A 255 8.66 -21.52 -4.07
N SER A 256 8.16 -22.76 -4.05
CA SER A 256 8.09 -23.60 -5.25
C SER A 256 7.12 -23.04 -6.30
N TYR A 257 5.98 -22.49 -5.87
CA TYR A 257 5.00 -21.85 -6.75
C TYR A 257 5.59 -20.61 -7.44
N ILE A 258 6.33 -19.79 -6.69
CA ILE A 258 6.97 -18.57 -7.20
C ILE A 258 8.15 -18.88 -8.12
N GLU A 259 9.04 -19.80 -7.74
CA GLU A 259 10.20 -20.18 -8.57
C GLU A 259 9.77 -20.72 -9.93
N ASN A 260 8.65 -21.46 -9.98
CA ASN A 260 8.09 -21.97 -11.23
C ASN A 260 7.32 -20.93 -12.05
N ASN A 261 7.24 -19.68 -11.61
CA ASN A 261 6.39 -18.62 -12.18
C ASN A 261 4.90 -18.97 -12.27
N SER A 262 4.41 -19.90 -11.44
CA SER A 262 3.01 -20.34 -11.49
C SER A 262 2.00 -19.21 -11.24
N PHE A 263 2.45 -18.12 -10.59
CA PHE A 263 1.65 -16.92 -10.35
C PHE A 263 1.23 -16.17 -11.62
N THR A 264 1.78 -16.52 -12.80
CA THR A 264 1.31 -15.95 -14.08
C THR A 264 -0.02 -16.55 -14.53
N GLU A 265 -0.39 -17.70 -13.98
CA GLU A 265 -1.66 -18.35 -14.25
C GLU A 265 -2.73 -17.88 -13.27
N ALA A 266 -3.97 -17.81 -13.75
CA ALA A 266 -5.13 -17.50 -12.92
C ALA A 266 -5.38 -18.63 -11.92
N THR A 267 -5.59 -18.27 -10.65
CA THR A 267 -6.24 -19.18 -9.71
C THR A 267 -7.75 -19.07 -9.85
N MET A 268 -8.49 -19.87 -9.08
CA MET A 268 -9.94 -19.80 -9.06
C MET A 268 -10.46 -18.41 -8.62
N TYR A 269 -9.79 -17.81 -7.64
CA TYR A 269 -10.20 -16.56 -7.01
C TYR A 269 -9.36 -15.36 -7.47
N TYR A 270 -8.16 -15.58 -8.02
CA TYR A 270 -7.20 -14.51 -8.34
C TYR A 270 -6.65 -14.64 -9.77
N HIS A 271 -7.18 -13.83 -10.68
CA HIS A 271 -6.97 -14.00 -12.13
C HIS A 271 -5.81 -13.17 -12.70
N ILE A 272 -5.21 -12.32 -11.87
CA ILE A 272 -4.12 -11.41 -12.27
C ILE A 272 -2.86 -11.72 -11.44
N PRO A 273 -1.66 -11.66 -12.04
CA PRO A 273 -0.43 -11.98 -11.31
C PRO A 273 -0.13 -11.01 -10.18
N TYR A 274 -0.50 -9.73 -10.33
CA TYR A 274 -0.07 -8.68 -9.42
C TYR A 274 -0.69 -8.79 -8.02
N ILE A 275 -1.93 -9.27 -7.90
CA ILE A 275 -2.53 -9.53 -6.59
C ILE A 275 -1.89 -10.72 -5.88
N GLN A 276 -1.52 -11.77 -6.64
CA GLN A 276 -0.79 -12.90 -6.09
C GLN A 276 0.60 -12.45 -5.57
N LEU A 277 1.35 -11.70 -6.40
CA LEU A 277 2.65 -11.16 -6.04
C LEU A 277 2.58 -10.18 -4.85
N TYR A 278 1.54 -9.34 -4.80
CA TYR A 278 1.26 -8.47 -3.66
C TYR A 278 1.14 -9.31 -2.39
N THR A 279 0.25 -10.30 -2.38
CA THR A 279 0.01 -11.13 -1.19
C THR A 279 1.25 -11.88 -0.73
N PHE A 280 2.01 -12.49 -1.64
CA PHE A 280 3.27 -13.19 -1.30
C PHE A 280 4.30 -12.24 -0.71
N SER A 281 4.48 -11.08 -1.33
CA SER A 281 5.44 -10.09 -0.89
C SER A 281 5.05 -9.41 0.44
N ARG A 282 3.74 -9.28 0.71
CA ARG A 282 3.19 -8.77 1.97
C ARG A 282 3.46 -9.73 3.12
N ALA A 283 3.19 -11.02 2.92
CA ALA A 283 3.52 -12.04 3.91
C ALA A 283 5.01 -11.99 4.29
N TYR A 284 5.90 -11.81 3.31
CA TYR A 284 7.33 -11.63 3.54
C TYR A 284 7.65 -10.34 4.30
N ALA A 285 7.31 -9.18 3.75
CA ALA A 285 7.84 -7.90 4.24
C ALA A 285 7.11 -7.36 5.47
N ASP A 286 5.79 -7.48 5.49
CA ASP A 286 4.94 -6.94 6.55
C ASP A 286 4.64 -8.02 7.61
N GLY A 287 4.50 -9.27 7.18
CA GLY A 287 4.36 -10.43 8.07
C GLY A 287 5.64 -10.90 8.71
N GLN A 288 6.80 -10.54 8.15
CA GLN A 288 8.11 -11.05 8.56
C GLN A 288 8.26 -12.57 8.34
N ALA A 289 7.56 -13.13 7.34
CA ALA A 289 7.74 -14.53 6.92
C ALA A 289 9.07 -14.71 6.17
N GLU A 290 10.19 -14.68 6.89
CA GLU A 290 11.55 -14.67 6.33
C GLU A 290 11.87 -15.90 5.46
N ASP A 291 11.14 -17.01 5.61
CA ASP A 291 11.28 -18.20 4.77
C ASP A 291 10.91 -17.94 3.30
N LEU A 292 10.16 -16.87 2.99
CA LEU A 292 9.88 -16.43 1.62
C LEU A 292 11.01 -15.61 0.97
N LYS A 293 12.08 -15.30 1.71
CA LYS A 293 13.22 -14.52 1.21
C LYS A 293 13.82 -15.05 -0.09
N PRO A 294 13.97 -16.37 -0.33
CA PRO A 294 14.49 -16.90 -1.59
C PRO A 294 13.66 -16.51 -2.82
N SER A 295 12.35 -16.27 -2.65
CA SER A 295 11.42 -15.91 -3.73
C SER A 295 11.47 -14.43 -4.13
N MET A 296 11.93 -13.54 -3.25
CA MET A 296 11.93 -12.09 -3.50
C MET A 296 12.72 -11.67 -4.76
N PRO A 297 13.89 -12.26 -5.09
CA PRO A 297 14.55 -12.02 -6.36
C PRO A 297 13.71 -12.39 -7.59
N VAL A 298 12.92 -13.47 -7.54
CA VAL A 298 12.06 -13.91 -8.66
C VAL A 298 10.95 -12.90 -8.89
N ILE A 299 10.21 -12.53 -7.83
CA ILE A 299 9.16 -11.50 -7.88
C ILE A 299 9.72 -10.20 -8.45
N LYS A 300 10.85 -9.73 -7.92
CA LYS A 300 11.52 -8.51 -8.39
C LYS A 300 11.86 -8.59 -9.87
N ASN A 301 12.50 -9.66 -10.32
CA ASN A 301 12.92 -9.80 -11.71
C ASN A 301 11.73 -9.87 -12.68
N TYR A 302 10.65 -10.56 -12.28
CA TYR A 302 9.41 -10.59 -13.04
C TYR A 302 8.83 -9.17 -13.20
N LEU A 303 8.66 -8.43 -12.09
CA LEU A 303 8.11 -7.08 -12.13
C LEU A 303 8.98 -6.13 -12.96
N LEU A 304 10.30 -6.18 -12.80
CA LEU A 304 11.23 -5.35 -13.58
C LEU A 304 11.19 -5.66 -15.09
N SER A 305 10.96 -6.91 -15.47
CA SER A 305 10.90 -7.32 -16.88
C SER A 305 9.55 -7.05 -17.54
N THR A 306 8.49 -6.90 -16.76
CA THR A 306 7.11 -6.71 -17.23
C THR A 306 6.62 -5.26 -17.14
N GLN A 307 7.35 -4.38 -16.47
CA GLN A 307 6.99 -2.96 -16.39
C GLN A 307 6.91 -2.34 -17.79
N LYS A 308 5.81 -1.65 -18.07
CA LYS A 308 5.62 -0.93 -19.33
C LYS A 308 6.50 0.32 -19.40
N PRO A 309 6.78 0.86 -20.61
CA PRO A 309 7.59 2.07 -20.77
C PRO A 309 7.06 3.31 -20.02
N ASP A 310 5.75 3.38 -19.79
CA ASP A 310 5.10 4.46 -19.03
C ASP A 310 5.21 4.31 -17.50
N GLY A 311 5.87 3.25 -17.02
CA GLY A 311 6.03 2.97 -15.59
C GLY A 311 4.91 2.12 -14.98
N SER A 312 3.86 1.79 -15.73
CA SER A 312 2.71 1.03 -15.24
C SER A 312 2.86 -0.49 -15.43
N TRP A 313 1.90 -1.24 -14.86
CA TRP A 313 1.70 -2.68 -15.12
C TRP A 313 0.35 -3.00 -15.77
N GLY A 314 -0.33 -2.02 -16.36
CA GLY A 314 -1.69 -2.22 -16.83
C GLY A 314 -2.55 -1.01 -16.55
N ASP A 315 -3.05 -1.01 -15.33
CA ASP A 315 -3.96 -0.05 -14.75
C ASP A 315 -3.46 0.38 -13.37
N GLU A 316 -4.22 1.21 -12.68
CA GLU A 316 -3.84 1.84 -11.42
C GLU A 316 -3.69 0.82 -10.29
N ILE A 317 -4.63 -0.13 -10.13
CA ILE A 317 -4.55 -1.14 -9.06
C ILE A 317 -3.37 -2.10 -9.28
N ASN A 318 -3.15 -2.54 -10.52
CA ASN A 318 -2.02 -3.40 -10.87
C ASN A 318 -0.68 -2.69 -10.67
N THR A 319 -0.60 -1.40 -11.01
CA THR A 319 0.59 -0.59 -10.82
C THR A 319 0.92 -0.41 -9.33
N SER A 320 -0.11 -0.15 -8.50
CA SER A 320 0.05 -0.02 -7.05
C SER A 320 0.50 -1.33 -6.39
N MET A 321 -0.15 -2.45 -6.70
CA MET A 321 0.25 -3.78 -6.20
C MET A 321 1.69 -4.13 -6.62
N ALA A 322 2.05 -3.92 -7.89
CA ALA A 322 3.40 -4.16 -8.40
C ALA A 322 4.45 -3.26 -7.72
N ALA A 323 4.15 -1.99 -7.48
CA ALA A 323 5.04 -1.06 -6.78
C ALA A 323 5.29 -1.50 -5.33
N ILE A 324 4.24 -1.92 -4.63
CA ILE A 324 4.33 -2.48 -3.27
C ILE A 324 5.20 -3.74 -3.28
N SER A 325 4.94 -4.69 -4.19
CA SER A 325 5.75 -5.91 -4.30
C SER A 325 7.22 -5.64 -4.61
N LEU A 326 7.52 -4.65 -5.46
CA LEU A 326 8.90 -4.22 -5.71
C LEU A 326 9.56 -3.72 -4.42
N MET A 327 8.88 -2.86 -3.64
CA MET A 327 9.41 -2.36 -2.36
C MET A 327 9.60 -3.49 -1.35
N ASN A 328 8.61 -4.38 -1.22
CA ASN A 328 8.64 -5.54 -0.32
C ASN A 328 9.79 -6.51 -0.70
N SER A 329 10.15 -6.62 -1.98
CA SER A 329 11.34 -7.37 -2.43
C SER A 329 12.69 -6.68 -2.15
N GLY A 330 12.66 -5.49 -1.53
CA GLY A 330 13.82 -4.67 -1.22
C GLY A 330 14.33 -3.80 -2.38
N TYR A 331 13.60 -3.68 -3.49
CA TYR A 331 13.99 -2.87 -4.64
C TYR A 331 13.76 -1.37 -4.39
N LYS A 332 14.71 -0.52 -4.82
CA LYS A 332 14.70 0.95 -4.62
C LYS A 332 15.25 1.72 -5.83
N GLY A 333 15.17 1.13 -7.02
CA GLY A 333 15.74 1.69 -8.25
C GLY A 333 14.70 2.43 -9.10
N LYS A 334 15.15 2.95 -10.25
CA LYS A 334 14.35 3.81 -11.15
C LYS A 334 13.03 3.22 -11.63
N ALA A 335 12.89 1.90 -11.66
CA ALA A 335 11.60 1.29 -12.02
C ALA A 335 10.52 1.60 -10.99
N LEU A 336 10.89 1.65 -9.71
CA LEU A 336 9.99 2.07 -8.63
C LEU A 336 9.64 3.54 -8.77
N ASP A 337 10.62 4.42 -9.00
CA ASP A 337 10.37 5.86 -9.19
C ASP A 337 9.38 6.13 -10.33
N ARG A 338 9.48 5.38 -11.44
CA ARG A 338 8.52 5.46 -12.55
C ARG A 338 7.12 4.98 -12.15
N ALA A 339 7.03 3.90 -11.38
CA ALA A 339 5.76 3.39 -10.88
C ALA A 339 5.05 4.42 -9.99
N ILE A 340 5.80 5.02 -9.06
CA ILE A 340 5.28 6.07 -8.17
C ILE A 340 4.88 7.32 -8.96
N THR A 341 5.70 7.74 -9.93
CA THR A 341 5.35 8.85 -10.83
C THR A 341 4.04 8.55 -11.56
N ARG A 342 3.88 7.33 -12.08
CA ARG A 342 2.64 6.91 -12.73
C ARG A 342 1.44 6.97 -11.79
N ILE A 343 1.57 6.48 -10.56
CA ILE A 343 0.51 6.52 -9.55
C ILE A 343 0.10 7.97 -9.24
N LEU A 344 1.07 8.88 -9.09
CA LEU A 344 0.81 10.30 -8.88
C LEU A 344 0.11 10.95 -10.09
N ASP A 345 0.59 10.67 -11.29
CA ASP A 345 0.06 11.25 -12.53
C ASP A 345 -1.37 10.80 -12.85
N THR A 346 -1.80 9.64 -12.31
CA THR A 346 -3.16 9.12 -12.48
C THR A 346 -4.10 9.44 -11.33
N GLN A 347 -3.61 10.07 -10.25
CA GLN A 347 -4.49 10.52 -9.17
C GLN A 347 -5.49 11.53 -9.73
N ARG A 348 -6.77 11.31 -9.46
CA ARG A 348 -7.85 12.23 -9.85
C ARG A 348 -7.80 13.51 -9.02
N SER A 349 -8.54 14.53 -9.47
CA SER A 349 -8.52 15.85 -8.83
C SER A 349 -9.05 15.85 -7.39
N ASP A 350 -9.96 14.93 -7.06
CA ASP A 350 -10.52 14.68 -5.73
C ASP A 350 -9.56 13.89 -4.81
N GLY A 351 -8.57 13.20 -5.37
CA GLY A 351 -7.62 12.38 -4.63
C GLY A 351 -7.72 10.89 -4.88
N SER A 352 -8.73 10.43 -5.62
CA SER A 352 -9.01 9.01 -5.80
C SER A 352 -8.31 8.43 -7.02
N TRP A 353 -8.37 7.11 -7.15
CA TRP A 353 -8.05 6.37 -8.37
C TRP A 353 -9.30 5.65 -8.87
N PRO A 354 -9.37 5.31 -10.18
CA PRO A 354 -10.56 4.67 -10.73
C PRO A 354 -10.98 3.41 -9.98
N GLU A 355 -12.29 3.18 -9.91
CA GLU A 355 -12.82 1.87 -9.55
C GLU A 355 -12.45 0.85 -10.63
N ILE A 356 -11.76 -0.21 -10.23
CA ILE A 356 -11.28 -1.26 -11.12
C ILE A 356 -11.71 -2.59 -10.53
N GLY A 357 -12.40 -3.40 -11.34
CA GLY A 357 -12.85 -4.72 -10.94
C GLY A 357 -11.69 -5.73 -10.96
N VAL A 358 -11.47 -6.40 -9.83
CA VAL A 358 -10.59 -7.58 -9.73
C VAL A 358 -11.44 -8.83 -9.89
N GLN A 359 -11.10 -9.66 -10.88
CA GLN A 359 -11.87 -10.86 -11.16
C GLN A 359 -11.62 -11.94 -10.10
N SER A 360 -12.72 -12.47 -9.55
CA SER A 360 -12.76 -13.67 -8.72
C SER A 360 -13.98 -14.50 -9.13
N LEU A 361 -13.77 -15.80 -9.38
CA LEU A 361 -14.75 -16.67 -10.02
C LEU A 361 -15.29 -16.03 -11.32
N THR A 362 -16.61 -15.88 -11.43
CA THR A 362 -17.31 -15.31 -12.57
C THR A 362 -17.64 -13.82 -12.41
N PHE A 363 -17.15 -13.18 -11.35
CA PHE A 363 -17.49 -11.80 -11.00
C PHE A 363 -16.26 -10.92 -10.87
N TYR A 364 -16.49 -9.62 -10.92
CA TYR A 364 -15.50 -8.59 -10.65
C TYR A 364 -15.87 -7.88 -9.36
N TYR A 365 -14.91 -7.74 -8.46
CA TYR A 365 -15.08 -7.02 -7.20
C TYR A 365 -14.19 -5.80 -7.17
N GLY A 366 -14.72 -4.67 -6.72
CA GLY A 366 -13.94 -3.46 -6.63
C GLY A 366 -14.73 -2.28 -6.10
N SER A 367 -13.98 -1.24 -5.75
CA SER A 367 -14.49 0.08 -5.46
C SER A 367 -13.39 1.12 -5.70
N GLU A 368 -13.78 2.38 -5.71
CA GLU A 368 -12.84 3.49 -5.75
C GLU A 368 -11.96 3.51 -4.48
N GLU A 369 -12.55 3.19 -3.33
CA GLU A 369 -11.87 3.09 -2.03
C GLU A 369 -10.83 1.96 -2.04
N PHE A 370 -11.17 0.81 -2.62
CA PHE A 370 -10.25 -0.33 -2.72
C PHE A 370 -9.02 0.00 -3.56
N THR A 371 -9.21 0.62 -4.73
CA THR A 371 -8.08 1.02 -5.60
C THR A 371 -7.27 2.16 -4.98
N THR A 372 -7.94 3.09 -4.31
CA THR A 372 -7.30 4.20 -3.58
C THR A 372 -6.46 3.69 -2.42
N ALA A 373 -6.88 2.65 -1.70
CA ALA A 373 -6.14 2.07 -0.60
C ALA A 373 -4.79 1.47 -1.04
N PHE A 374 -4.75 0.70 -2.12
CA PHE A 374 -3.48 0.19 -2.66
C PHE A 374 -2.54 1.33 -3.10
N SER A 375 -3.10 2.36 -3.74
CA SER A 375 -2.31 3.52 -4.18
C SER A 375 -1.75 4.30 -2.99
N LEU A 376 -2.56 4.48 -1.95
CA LEU A 376 -2.16 5.08 -0.67
C LEU A 376 -1.05 4.27 0.00
N GLU A 377 -1.16 2.94 0.06
CA GLU A 377 -0.14 2.07 0.63
C GLU A 377 1.19 2.18 -0.13
N ALA A 378 1.14 2.13 -1.47
CA ALA A 378 2.32 2.29 -2.32
C ALA A 378 3.02 3.64 -2.08
N LEU A 379 2.25 4.73 -2.04
CA LEU A 379 2.77 6.07 -1.76
C LEU A 379 3.35 6.18 -0.35
N SER A 380 2.67 5.62 0.65
CA SER A 380 3.08 5.68 2.06
C SER A 380 4.38 4.90 2.30
N LYS A 381 4.48 3.67 1.79
CA LYS A 381 5.70 2.87 1.86
C LYS A 381 6.86 3.54 1.12
N TYR A 382 6.61 4.12 -0.05
CA TYR A 382 7.64 4.88 -0.77
C TYR A 382 8.10 6.10 0.01
N ASN A 383 7.17 6.86 0.58
CA ASN A 383 7.49 8.02 1.40
C ASN A 383 8.35 7.63 2.60
N GLU A 384 8.01 6.55 3.31
CA GLU A 384 8.77 6.05 4.44
C GLU A 384 10.21 5.66 4.04
N LEU A 385 10.38 4.95 2.92
CA LEU A 385 11.69 4.56 2.40
C LEU A 385 12.60 5.78 2.13
N HIS A 386 12.02 6.91 1.70
CA HIS A 386 12.74 8.14 1.37
C HIS A 386 12.90 9.09 2.57
N ASN A 387 11.94 9.13 3.50
CA ASN A 387 12.02 9.91 4.73
C ASN A 387 12.98 9.28 5.76
N ARG A 388 13.04 7.95 5.89
CA ARG A 388 14.09 7.27 6.68
C ARG A 388 15.50 7.58 6.16
N LYS A 389 15.64 7.81 4.85
CA LYS A 389 16.91 8.24 4.23
C LYS A 389 17.23 9.69 4.58
N TRP A 390 16.26 10.60 4.57
CA TRP A 390 16.44 11.99 5.01
C TRP A 390 16.86 12.06 6.49
N GLN A 391 16.16 11.35 7.38
CA GLN A 391 16.49 11.33 8.81
C GLN A 391 17.89 10.74 9.09
N LYS A 392 18.32 9.71 8.37
CA LYS A 392 19.68 9.15 8.50
C LYS A 392 20.77 10.03 7.90
N THR A 393 20.48 10.82 6.87
CA THR A 393 21.51 11.55 6.10
C THR A 393 21.61 13.03 6.47
N MET A 394 20.49 13.72 6.75
CA MET A 394 20.45 15.17 6.97
C MET A 394 20.36 15.57 8.44
N ARG A 395 19.75 14.76 9.30
CA ARG A 395 19.62 15.05 10.74
C ARG A 395 20.98 15.18 11.46
N PRO A 396 22.02 14.38 11.14
CA PRO A 396 23.36 14.58 11.71
C PRO A 396 24.10 15.80 11.14
N LEU A 397 23.70 16.32 9.97
CA LEU A 397 24.33 17.47 9.31
C LEU A 397 23.72 18.81 9.72
N LEU A 398 22.51 18.80 10.30
CA LEU A 398 21.84 19.98 10.86
C LEU A 398 22.07 20.15 12.37
N ASN A 399 22.54 19.07 13.04
CA ASN A 399 22.82 19.03 14.48
C ASN A 399 24.32 19.15 14.81
N ASN A 400 25.17 19.33 13.80
CA ASN A 400 26.58 19.71 13.89
C ASN A 400 26.77 21.01 13.11
#